data_AF-A0A352WXK2-F1
#
_entry.id   AF-A0A352WXK2-F1
#
_cell.length_a   1.000
_cell.length_b   1.000
_cell.length_c   1.000
_cell.angle_alpha   90.00
_cell.angle_beta   90.00
_cell.angle_gamma   90.00
#
_symmetry.space_group_name_H-M   'P 1'
#
loop_
_entity.id
_entity.type
_entity.pdbx_description
1 polymer ?
#
loop_
_entity_poly.entity_id
_entity_poly.type
_entity_poly.pdbx_seq_one_letter_code
_entity_poly.pdbx_strand_id
1 'polypeptide(L)' 'MISCESIFTHQERVAPLQIIALNGAEKLAAKIDKHLVGWAKNAGLNHDTFLTPVKCPRFQSGDAKGMILSSVRGGD' A
#
# COMPACT_ATOMS: atom_id res chain seq x y z
N MET A 1 -10.14 14.96 14.03
CA MET A 1 -8.70 14.71 13.78
C MET A 1 -8.53 13.21 13.89
N ILE A 2 -8.16 12.53 12.80
CA ILE A 2 -8.04 11.06 12.78
C ILE A 2 -6.76 10.69 13.54
N SER A 3 -6.84 9.81 14.54
CA SER A 3 -5.69 9.39 15.36
C SER A 3 -5.05 8.12 14.81
N CYS A 4 -3.76 7.89 15.09
CA CYS A 4 -3.04 6.69 14.64
C CYS A 4 -3.72 5.41 15.15
N GLU A 5 -4.19 5.45 16.39
CA GLU A 5 -4.90 4.34 17.03
C GLU A 5 -6.16 3.97 16.25
N SER A 6 -7.00 4.93 15.85
CA SER A 6 -8.27 4.64 15.17
C SER A 6 -8.10 3.94 13.81
N ILE A 7 -6.99 4.19 13.09
CA ILE A 7 -6.71 3.53 11.80
C ILE A 7 -6.20 2.10 11.99
N PHE A 8 -5.53 1.83 13.12
CA PHE A 8 -4.83 0.57 13.38
C PHE A 8 -5.48 -0.29 14.47
N THR A 9 -6.60 0.15 15.08
CA THR A 9 -7.37 -0.64 16.04
C THR A 9 -7.87 -1.93 15.42
N HIS A 10 -7.51 -3.05 16.04
CA HIS A 10 -7.78 -4.40 15.54
C HIS A 10 -9.28 -4.74 15.46
N GLN A 11 -10.14 -3.98 16.14
CA GLN A 11 -11.60 -4.20 16.19
C GLN A 11 -12.36 -3.65 14.98
N GLU A 12 -11.79 -2.72 14.20
CA GLU A 12 -12.46 -2.12 13.02
C GLU A 12 -11.85 -2.56 11.68
N ARG A 13 -10.76 -3.32 11.69
CA ARG A 13 -10.09 -3.77 10.46
C ARG A 13 -10.80 -4.96 9.85
N VAL A 14 -11.57 -4.68 8.80
CA VAL A 14 -12.24 -5.71 7.99
C VAL A 14 -11.24 -6.44 7.07
N ALA A 15 -10.20 -5.74 6.59
CA ALA A 15 -9.21 -6.28 5.66
C ALA A 15 -7.80 -5.66 5.81
N PRO A 16 -6.73 -6.35 5.35
CA PRO A 16 -5.38 -5.80 5.31
C PRO A 16 -5.25 -4.70 4.23
N LEU A 17 -4.73 -3.55 4.64
CA LEU A 17 -4.49 -2.40 3.76
C LEU A 17 -3.26 -2.64 2.86
N GLN A 18 -3.39 -2.29 1.58
CA GLN A 18 -2.33 -2.39 0.57
C GLN A 18 -2.28 -1.13 -0.33
N ILE A 19 -1.09 -0.75 -0.79
CA ILE A 19 -0.88 0.40 -1.67
C ILE A 19 -0.29 -0.06 -2.99
N ILE A 20 -0.99 0.25 -4.09
CA ILE A 20 -0.47 0.09 -5.45
C ILE A 20 -0.05 1.46 -5.98
N ALA A 21 1.23 1.59 -6.33
CA ALA A 21 1.78 2.80 -6.91
C ALA A 21 2.05 2.60 -8.41
N LEU A 22 1.59 3.54 -9.24
CA LEU A 22 1.90 3.57 -10.67
C LEU A 22 3.25 4.23 -10.93
N ASN A 23 3.84 3.91 -12.08
CA ASN A 23 5.04 4.58 -12.56
C ASN A 23 4.78 6.10 -12.67
N GLY A 24 5.61 6.92 -12.03
CA GLY A 24 5.46 8.37 -11.88
C GLY A 24 4.99 8.86 -10.50
N ALA A 25 4.38 7.98 -9.69
CA ALA A 25 3.95 8.30 -8.33
C ALA A 25 4.84 7.70 -7.23
N GLU A 26 5.98 7.10 -7.60
CA GLU A 26 6.83 6.30 -6.70
C GLU A 26 7.31 7.13 -5.50
N LYS A 27 7.72 8.39 -5.75
CA LYS A 27 8.19 9.29 -4.71
C LYS A 27 7.08 9.66 -3.71
N LEU A 28 5.85 9.83 -4.20
CA LEU A 28 4.71 10.13 -3.34
C LEU A 28 4.30 8.89 -2.54
N ALA A 29 4.21 7.74 -3.21
CA ALA A 29 3.88 6.47 -2.59
C ALA A 29 4.87 6.09 -1.49
N ALA A 30 6.18 6.29 -1.72
CA ALA A 30 7.20 6.04 -0.70
C ALA A 30 7.05 6.94 0.55
N LYS A 31 6.59 8.19 0.39
CA LYS A 31 6.31 9.07 1.53
C LYS A 31 5.09 8.61 2.31
N ILE A 32 4.03 8.20 1.62
CA ILE A 32 2.82 7.67 2.23
C ILE A 32 3.13 6.36 2.97
N ASP A 33 3.83 5.44 2.33
CA ASP A 33 4.24 4.16 2.91
C ASP A 33 5.05 4.34 4.20
N LYS A 34 6.09 5.19 4.16
CA LYS A 34 6.90 5.51 5.34
C LYS A 34 6.05 6.07 6.48
N HIS A 35 5.07 6.91 6.17
CA HIS A 35 4.19 7.49 7.18
C HIS A 35 3.30 6.43 7.84
N LEU A 36 2.67 5.57 7.04
CA LEU A 36 1.81 4.49 7.52
C LEU A 36 2.59 3.43 8.31
N VAL A 37 3.80 3.09 7.87
CA VAL A 37 4.70 2.20 8.64
C VAL A 37 5.02 2.80 10.00
N GLY A 38 5.27 4.12 10.06
CA GLY A 38 5.46 4.83 11.32
C GLY A 38 4.23 4.75 12.23
N TRP A 39 3.03 4.94 11.68
CA TRP A 39 1.78 4.82 12.43
C TRP A 39 1.53 3.39 12.92
N ALA A 40 1.75 2.39 12.07
CA ALA A 40 1.61 0.99 12.44
C ALA A 40 2.54 0.63 13.62
N LYS A 41 3.81 1.05 13.54
CA LYS A 41 4.79 0.84 14.62
C LYS A 41 4.38 1.53 15.92
N ASN A 42 3.89 2.77 15.85
CA ASN A 42 3.39 3.49 17.01
C ASN A 42 2.14 2.83 17.63
N ALA A 43 1.33 2.16 16.82
CA ALA A 43 0.20 1.35 17.25
C ALA A 43 0.59 -0.08 17.72
N GLY A 44 1.89 -0.40 17.78
CA GLY A 44 2.39 -1.70 18.23
C GLY A 44 2.35 -2.82 17.17
N LEU A 45 2.06 -2.48 15.91
CA LEU A 45 2.03 -3.43 14.80
C LEU A 45 3.38 -3.44 14.08
N ASN A 46 3.91 -4.65 13.84
CA ASN A 46 5.12 -4.81 13.05
C ASN A 46 4.75 -4.99 11.57
N HIS A 47 4.92 -3.92 10.79
CA HIS A 47 4.66 -3.91 9.36
C HIS A 47 5.80 -3.19 8.63
N ASP A 48 6.39 -3.87 7.64
CA ASP A 48 7.59 -3.38 6.96
C ASP A 48 7.27 -2.41 5.82
N THR A 49 6.21 -2.69 5.05
CA THR A 49 5.74 -1.84 3.95
C THR A 49 4.30 -2.21 3.58
N PHE A 50 3.50 -1.20 3.26
CA PHE A 50 2.17 -1.32 2.68
C PHE A 50 2.22 -1.40 1.14
N LEU A 51 3.38 -1.23 0.51
CA LEU A 51 3.51 -1.24 -0.94
C LEU A 51 3.39 -2.66 -1.51
N THR A 52 2.42 -2.83 -2.38
CA THR A 52 2.21 -4.04 -3.16
C THR A 52 3.14 -4.05 -4.36
N PRO A 53 3.88 -5.15 -4.61
CA PRO A 53 4.77 -5.24 -5.76
C PRO A 53 3.95 -5.23 -7.06
N VAL A 54 4.20 -4.24 -7.90
CA VAL A 54 3.56 -4.08 -9.21
C VAL A 54 4.57 -3.79 -10.30
N LYS A 55 4.19 -4.09 -11.55
CA LYS A 55 4.95 -3.70 -12.75
C LYS A 55 4.00 -3.06 -13.75
N CYS A 56 4.45 -1.99 -14.37
CA CYS A 56 3.71 -1.28 -15.41
C CYS A 56 4.48 -1.29 -16.76
N PRO A 57 4.71 -2.46 -17.40
CA PRO A 57 5.33 -2.50 -18.71
C PRO A 57 4.40 -1.94 -19.80
N ARG A 58 4.97 -1.64 -20.96
CA ARG A 58 4.24 -1.27 -22.17
C ARG A 58 4.31 -2.40 -23.18
N PHE A 59 3.23 -2.62 -23.93
CA PHE A 59 3.26 -3.48 -25.12
C PHE A 59 4.05 -2.80 -26.24
N GLN A 60 4.50 -3.58 -27.24
CA GLN A 60 5.19 -3.02 -28.42
C GLN A 60 4.32 -2.05 -29.22
N SER A 61 2.98 -2.21 -29.16
CA SER A 61 2.01 -1.27 -29.72
C SER A 61 1.97 0.08 -29.00
N GLY A 62 2.60 0.17 -27.82
CA GLY A 62 2.47 1.32 -26.93
C GLY A 62 1.28 1.25 -25.99
N ASP A 63 0.55 0.13 -25.88
CA ASP A 63 -0.51 0.00 -24.88
C ASP A 63 0.04 -0.20 -23.47
N ALA A 64 -0.64 0.35 -22.45
CA ALA A 64 -0.27 0.15 -21.05
C ALA A 64 -0.64 -1.25 -20.57
N LYS A 65 0.23 -1.86 -19.76
CA LYS A 65 -0.07 -3.10 -19.03
C LYS A 65 0.27 -2.92 -17.57
N GLY A 66 -0.68 -3.24 -16.68
CA GLY A 66 -0.44 -3.34 -15.24
C GLY A 66 -0.36 -4.81 -14.82
N MET A 67 0.58 -5.15 -13.96
CA MET A 67 0.70 -6.48 -13.35
C MET A 67 0.87 -6.33 -11.85
N ILE A 68 0.00 -6.99 -11.09
CA ILE A 68 0.12 -7.11 -9.64
C ILE A 68 0.82 -8.43 -9.34
N LEU A 69 1.92 -8.40 -8.60
CA LEU A 69 2.80 -9.55 -8.39
C LEU A 69 2.50 -10.32 -7.10
N SER A 70 1.49 -9.90 -6.34
CA SER A 70 1.00 -10.58 -5.14
C SER A 70 -0.53 -10.64 -5.15
N SER A 71 -1.10 -11.51 -4.30
CA SER A 71 -2.54 -11.55 -4.11
C SER A 71 -3.03 -10.27 -3.42
N VAL A 72 -4.14 -9.72 -3.91
CA VAL A 72 -4.87 -8.58 -3.33
C VAL A 72 -6.28 -8.98 -2.87
N ARG A 73 -6.60 -10.28 -2.93
CA ARG A 73 -7.95 -10.76 -2.60
C ARG A 73 -8.22 -10.58 -1.12
N GLY A 74 -9.36 -9.96 -0.80
CA GLY A 74 -9.77 -9.69 0.57
C GLY A 74 -8.93 -8.64 1.28
N GLY A 75 -8.09 -7.89 0.54
CA GLY A 75 -7.41 -6.69 1.01
C GLY A 75 -8.16 -5.42 0.60
N ASP A 76 -7.89 -4.35 1.34
CA ASP A 76 -8.33 -2.98 1.04
C ASP A 76 -7.25 -2.20 0.29
#